data_AF-A0A284RVI9-F1
#
_entry.id   AF-A0A284RVI9-F1
#
_cell.length_a   1.000
_cell.length_b   1.000
_cell.length_c   1.000
_cell.angle_alpha   90.00
_cell.angle_beta   90.00
_cell.angle_gamma   90.00
#
_symmetry.space_group_name_H-M   'P 1'
#
loop_
_entity.id
_entity.type
_entity.pdbx_description
1 polymer ?
#
loop_
_entity_poly.entity_id
_entity_poly.type
_entity_poly.pdbx_seq_one_letter_code
_entity_poly.pdbx_strand_id
1 'polypeptide(L)'
;MHDNHVSDQKKTECFETLSAAQLSKVLTKVKSRCIDDAGGVGKWLKLDRDELAAHYKAGMDKLALRLGKKQHKKLSEAEKQEINIFFWAGCSMHKELNYVVGGYAVCAKFWEDSRLDLPVLLANKDNNATITLAALSGLTLEAADQAVKALEWGAVKLTQLTGSLFHHKDDKKGYQDQHHDYSMFDGQEWLDI
;
A
#
# COMPACT_ATOMS: atom_id res chain seq x y z
N MET A 1 26.05 -6.24 -1.49
CA MET A 1 25.28 -5.42 -2.46
C MET A 1 25.38 -5.99 -3.88
N HIS A 2 25.18 -7.29 -4.03
CA HIS A 2 24.97 -7.99 -5.30
C HIS A 2 24.01 -9.10 -4.90
N ASP A 3 22.81 -9.13 -5.49
CA ASP A 3 21.86 -10.27 -5.53
C ASP A 3 20.39 -9.84 -5.70
N ASN A 4 20.07 -8.54 -5.73
CA ASN A 4 18.69 -8.08 -5.94
C ASN A 4 18.26 -7.97 -7.42
N HIS A 5 19.12 -8.34 -8.38
CA HIS A 5 18.78 -8.24 -9.81
C HIS A 5 18.19 -9.53 -10.39
N VAL A 6 18.29 -10.66 -9.68
CA VAL A 6 17.84 -11.98 -10.15
C VAL A 6 16.33 -12.19 -9.92
N SER A 7 15.73 -11.50 -8.94
CA SER A 7 14.29 -11.66 -8.64
C SER A 7 13.37 -10.93 -9.62
N ASP A 8 13.83 -9.84 -10.24
CA ASP A 8 13.04 -9.10 -11.25
C ASP A 8 13.03 -9.80 -12.62
N GLN A 9 14.02 -10.66 -12.92
CA GLN A 9 14.01 -11.48 -14.14
C GLN A 9 12.93 -12.57 -14.16
N LYS A 10 12.38 -12.97 -13.00
CA LYS A 10 11.31 -13.99 -12.95
C LYS A 10 9.92 -13.49 -13.35
N LYS A 11 9.73 -12.16 -13.51
CA LYS A 11 8.40 -11.59 -13.84
C LYS A 11 8.04 -11.70 -15.32
N THR A 12 9.02 -11.90 -16.22
CA THR A 12 8.80 -12.02 -17.68
C THR A 12 8.54 -13.46 -18.15
N GLU A 13 8.89 -14.48 -17.37
CA GLU A 13 8.77 -15.89 -17.77
C GLU A 13 7.32 -16.38 -17.97
N CYS A 14 6.31 -15.72 -17.39
CA CYS A 14 4.91 -16.15 -17.52
C CYS A 14 4.32 -15.88 -18.93
N PHE A 15 4.87 -14.93 -19.69
CA PHE A 15 4.48 -14.72 -21.09
C PHE A 15 5.31 -15.54 -22.08
N GLU A 16 6.55 -15.90 -21.72
CA GLU A 16 7.45 -16.72 -22.54
C GLU A 16 7.08 -18.21 -22.57
N THR A 17 6.15 -18.65 -21.71
CA THR A 17 5.74 -20.06 -21.60
C THR A 17 4.58 -20.48 -22.52
N LEU A 18 3.91 -19.53 -23.19
CA LEU A 18 2.84 -19.86 -24.14
C LEU A 18 3.40 -19.93 -25.56
N SER A 19 3.23 -21.09 -26.22
CA SER A 19 3.57 -21.19 -27.63
C SER A 19 2.70 -20.27 -28.49
N ALA A 20 3.18 -19.87 -29.66
CA ALA A 20 2.43 -19.01 -30.59
C ALA A 20 1.01 -19.54 -30.88
N ALA A 21 0.86 -20.87 -30.96
CA ALA A 21 -0.44 -21.52 -31.16
C ALA A 21 -1.38 -21.35 -29.94
N GLN A 22 -0.85 -21.47 -28.73
CA GLN A 22 -1.63 -21.26 -27.50
C GLN A 22 -2.02 -19.80 -27.34
N LEU A 23 -1.11 -18.87 -27.63
CA LEU A 23 -1.36 -17.43 -27.59
C LEU A 23 -2.47 -17.05 -28.57
N SER A 24 -2.37 -17.48 -29.83
CA SER A 24 -3.40 -17.25 -30.86
C SER A 24 -4.78 -17.77 -30.44
N LYS A 25 -4.83 -18.97 -29.86
CA LYS A 25 -6.08 -19.55 -29.33
C LYS A 25 -6.68 -18.72 -28.20
N VAL A 26 -5.85 -18.19 -27.31
CA VAL A 26 -6.29 -17.34 -26.19
C VAL A 26 -6.77 -15.98 -26.68
N LEU A 27 -6.03 -15.33 -27.56
CA LEU A 27 -6.38 -14.02 -28.13
C LEU A 27 -7.66 -14.10 -28.97
N THR A 28 -7.83 -15.17 -29.76
CA THR A 28 -9.07 -15.40 -30.52
C THR A 28 -10.29 -15.51 -29.59
N LYS A 29 -10.14 -16.19 -28.44
CA LYS A 29 -11.19 -16.26 -27.43
C LYS A 29 -11.48 -14.91 -26.77
N VAL A 30 -10.46 -14.09 -26.54
CA VAL A 30 -10.65 -12.72 -26.04
C VAL A 30 -11.44 -11.90 -27.05
N LYS A 31 -11.01 -11.90 -28.32
CA LYS A 31 -11.72 -11.19 -29.40
C LYS A 31 -13.18 -11.61 -29.52
N SER A 32 -13.47 -12.91 -29.49
CA SER A 32 -14.86 -13.41 -29.50
C SER A 32 -15.68 -12.81 -28.36
N ARG A 33 -15.12 -12.78 -27.14
CA ARG A 33 -15.81 -12.20 -25.98
C ARG A 33 -15.97 -10.69 -26.09
N CYS A 34 -14.99 -9.98 -26.65
CA CYS A 34 -15.14 -8.53 -26.88
C CYS A 34 -16.29 -8.25 -27.87
N ILE A 35 -16.42 -9.08 -28.92
CA ILE A 35 -17.53 -9.01 -29.87
C ILE A 35 -18.87 -9.26 -29.17
N ASP A 36 -18.93 -10.27 -28.30
CA ASP A 36 -20.13 -10.59 -27.52
C ASP A 36 -20.48 -9.45 -26.55
N ASP A 37 -19.47 -8.91 -25.83
CA ASP A 37 -19.60 -7.80 -24.89
C ASP A 37 -20.09 -6.50 -25.59
N ALA A 38 -19.75 -6.29 -26.87
CA ALA A 38 -20.26 -5.18 -27.68
C ALA A 38 -21.70 -5.40 -28.21
N GLY A 39 -22.32 -6.54 -27.90
CA GLY A 39 -23.66 -6.90 -28.36
C GLY A 39 -23.68 -7.54 -29.75
N GLY A 40 -22.60 -8.20 -30.14
CA GLY A 40 -22.50 -9.01 -31.35
C GLY A 40 -21.78 -8.33 -32.52
N VAL A 41 -21.50 -9.11 -33.57
CA VAL A 41 -20.68 -8.70 -34.73
C VAL A 41 -21.22 -7.42 -35.40
N GLY A 42 -22.54 -7.27 -35.52
CA GLY A 42 -23.16 -6.13 -36.19
C GLY A 42 -22.96 -4.80 -35.46
N LYS A 43 -22.86 -4.81 -34.13
CA LYS A 43 -22.51 -3.63 -33.34
C LYS A 43 -20.99 -3.44 -33.29
N TRP A 44 -20.24 -4.53 -33.13
CA TRP A 44 -18.78 -4.53 -33.15
C TRP A 44 -18.18 -3.85 -34.38
N LEU A 45 -18.72 -4.11 -35.57
CA LEU A 45 -18.24 -3.50 -36.82
C LEU A 45 -18.56 -2.01 -36.96
N LYS A 46 -19.45 -1.47 -36.11
CA LYS A 46 -19.85 -0.06 -36.12
C LYS A 46 -19.12 0.77 -35.06
N LEU A 47 -18.36 0.11 -34.18
CA LEU A 47 -17.57 0.79 -33.15
C LEU A 47 -16.51 1.68 -33.80
N ASP A 48 -16.30 2.85 -33.22
CA ASP A 48 -15.17 3.68 -33.59
C ASP A 48 -13.85 3.13 -33.01
N ARG A 49 -12.75 3.83 -33.29
CA ARG A 49 -11.42 3.40 -32.86
C ARG A 49 -11.28 3.36 -31.33
N ASP A 50 -11.86 4.33 -30.64
CA ASP A 50 -11.68 4.51 -29.20
C ASP A 50 -12.55 3.51 -28.45
N GLU A 51 -13.78 3.29 -28.91
CA GLU A 51 -14.66 2.23 -28.41
C GLU A 51 -14.03 0.85 -28.61
N LEU A 52 -13.47 0.60 -29.81
CA LEU A 52 -12.78 -0.66 -30.11
C LEU A 52 -11.58 -0.87 -29.19
N ALA A 53 -10.77 0.18 -28.95
CA ALA A 53 -9.64 0.15 -28.05
C ALA A 53 -10.08 -0.13 -26.60
N ALA A 54 -11.16 0.51 -26.14
CA ALA A 54 -11.71 0.28 -24.81
C ALA A 54 -12.18 -1.18 -24.61
N HIS A 55 -12.88 -1.75 -25.59
CA HIS A 55 -13.29 -3.16 -25.54
C HIS A 55 -12.11 -4.12 -25.52
N TYR A 56 -11.07 -3.88 -26.33
CA TYR A 56 -9.86 -4.71 -26.29
C TYR A 56 -9.11 -4.57 -24.97
N LYS A 57 -8.97 -3.34 -24.46
CA LYS A 57 -8.33 -3.09 -23.16
C LYS A 57 -9.06 -3.85 -22.06
N ALA A 58 -10.38 -3.72 -21.96
CA ALA A 58 -11.18 -4.44 -20.97
C ALA A 58 -11.05 -5.97 -21.12
N GLY A 59 -11.04 -6.48 -22.36
CA GLY A 59 -10.85 -7.90 -22.64
C GLY A 59 -9.47 -8.41 -22.20
N MET A 60 -8.42 -7.63 -22.47
CA MET A 60 -7.05 -7.94 -22.08
C MET A 60 -6.84 -7.84 -20.57
N ASP A 61 -7.43 -6.85 -19.90
CA ASP A 61 -7.39 -6.70 -18.44
C ASP A 61 -8.06 -7.92 -17.76
N LYS A 62 -9.23 -8.35 -18.25
CA LYS A 62 -9.91 -9.59 -17.80
C LYS A 62 -9.02 -10.82 -18.02
N LEU A 63 -8.32 -10.91 -19.15
CA LEU A 63 -7.40 -12.01 -19.43
C LEU A 63 -6.22 -12.02 -18.46
N ALA A 64 -5.55 -10.88 -18.30
CA ALA A 64 -4.41 -10.70 -17.41
C ALA A 64 -4.79 -11.08 -15.98
N LEU A 65 -5.93 -10.59 -15.48
CA LEU A 65 -6.43 -10.93 -14.15
C LEU A 65 -6.66 -12.43 -13.98
N ARG A 66 -7.25 -13.10 -14.98
CA ARG A 66 -7.50 -14.55 -14.93
C ARG A 66 -6.20 -15.35 -14.91
N LEU A 67 -5.23 -14.98 -15.75
CA LEU A 67 -3.92 -15.64 -15.81
C LEU A 67 -3.14 -15.39 -14.51
N GLY A 68 -3.12 -14.16 -14.03
CA GLY A 68 -2.52 -13.77 -12.75
C GLY A 68 -3.10 -14.58 -11.58
N LYS A 69 -4.44 -14.67 -11.47
CA LYS A 69 -5.10 -15.51 -10.45
C LYS A 69 -4.70 -16.98 -10.56
N LYS A 70 -4.60 -17.53 -11.76
CA LYS A 70 -4.21 -18.93 -11.97
C LYS A 70 -2.76 -19.17 -11.54
N GLN A 71 -1.86 -18.24 -11.83
CA GLN A 71 -0.46 -18.35 -11.48
C GLN A 71 -0.23 -18.12 -9.98
N HIS A 72 -0.88 -17.10 -9.40
CA HIS A 72 -0.83 -16.80 -7.97
C HIS A 72 -1.28 -17.99 -7.09
N LYS A 73 -2.27 -18.77 -7.55
CA LYS A 73 -2.71 -19.99 -6.85
C LYS A 73 -1.65 -21.09 -6.79
N LYS A 74 -0.68 -21.10 -7.70
CA LYS A 74 0.40 -22.11 -7.72
C LYS A 74 1.56 -21.76 -6.80
N LEU A 75 1.62 -20.53 -6.32
CA LEU A 75 2.67 -20.07 -5.42
C LEU A 75 2.51 -20.73 -4.05
N SER A 76 3.64 -20.98 -3.40
CA SER A 76 3.70 -21.36 -1.99
C SER A 76 3.22 -20.20 -1.10
N GLU A 77 2.87 -20.49 0.15
CA GLU A 77 2.48 -19.43 1.09
C GLU A 77 3.60 -18.43 1.37
N ALA A 78 4.86 -18.88 1.38
CA ALA A 78 6.01 -17.99 1.53
C ALA A 78 6.13 -16.99 0.36
N GLU A 79 5.99 -17.46 -0.88
CA GLU A 79 6.03 -16.59 -2.07
C GLU A 79 4.82 -15.63 -2.12
N LYS A 80 3.63 -16.08 -1.72
CA LYS A 80 2.46 -15.19 -1.60
C LYS A 80 2.68 -14.11 -0.55
N GLN A 81 3.28 -14.47 0.58
CA GLN A 81 3.59 -13.53 1.66
C GLN A 81 4.60 -12.47 1.19
N GLU A 82 5.63 -12.86 0.46
CA GLU A 82 6.59 -11.93 -0.13
C GLU A 82 5.93 -10.94 -1.10
N ILE A 83 5.07 -11.44 -2.00
CA ILE A 83 4.32 -10.60 -2.94
C ILE A 83 3.37 -9.66 -2.19
N ASN A 84 2.68 -10.14 -1.15
CA ASN A 84 1.80 -9.31 -0.34
C ASN A 84 2.56 -8.21 0.40
N ILE A 85 3.76 -8.51 0.92
CA ILE A 85 4.63 -7.50 1.54
C ILE A 85 5.01 -6.44 0.51
N PHE A 86 5.35 -6.84 -0.72
CA PHE A 86 5.69 -5.91 -1.78
C PHE A 86 4.52 -4.97 -2.14
N PHE A 87 3.29 -5.50 -2.25
CA PHE A 87 2.10 -4.67 -2.51
C PHE A 87 1.71 -3.80 -1.32
N TRP A 88 1.78 -4.35 -0.10
CA TRP A 88 1.45 -3.63 1.12
C TRP A 88 2.44 -2.49 1.41
N ALA A 89 3.72 -2.68 1.11
CA ALA A 89 4.72 -1.63 1.22
C ALA A 89 4.46 -0.46 0.24
N GLY A 90 3.75 -0.67 -0.87
CA GLY A 90 3.38 0.41 -1.81
C GLY A 90 4.53 0.88 -2.70
N CYS A 91 4.36 2.02 -3.40
CA CYS A 91 5.40 2.66 -4.22
C CYS A 91 6.47 3.33 -3.33
N SER A 92 7.72 3.41 -3.81
CA SER A 92 8.96 3.69 -3.06
C SER A 92 9.00 4.92 -2.15
N MET A 93 8.03 5.83 -2.22
CA MET A 93 7.91 6.98 -1.30
C MET A 93 7.03 6.69 -0.07
N HIS A 94 6.08 5.76 -0.16
CA HIS A 94 5.24 5.29 0.97
C HIS A 94 5.76 3.98 1.60
N LYS A 95 6.76 3.32 0.97
CA LYS A 95 7.44 2.12 1.49
C LYS A 95 8.09 2.34 2.84
N GLU A 96 8.73 3.51 3.02
CA GLU A 96 9.38 3.87 4.28
C GLU A 96 8.36 4.01 5.42
N LEU A 97 7.22 4.66 5.17
CA LEU A 97 6.22 4.89 6.21
C LEU A 97 5.52 3.59 6.64
N ASN A 98 5.12 2.75 5.68
CA ASN A 98 4.45 1.48 5.99
C ASN A 98 5.40 0.51 6.69
N TYR A 99 6.68 0.44 6.30
CA TYR A 99 7.67 -0.37 7.02
C TYR A 99 7.80 0.03 8.49
N VAL A 100 7.82 1.34 8.79
CA VAL A 100 7.87 1.84 10.18
C VAL A 100 6.61 1.46 10.96
N VAL A 101 5.42 1.58 10.36
CA VAL A 101 4.15 1.17 11.00
C VAL A 101 4.13 -0.33 11.29
N GLY A 102 4.52 -1.16 10.32
CA GLY A 102 4.59 -2.62 10.49
C GLY A 102 5.64 -3.04 11.51
N GLY A 103 6.83 -2.44 11.45
CA GLY A 103 7.91 -2.68 12.42
C GLY A 103 7.50 -2.30 13.84
N TYR A 104 6.82 -1.17 14.01
CA TYR A 104 6.25 -0.78 15.31
C TYR A 104 5.26 -1.81 15.83
N ALA A 105 4.31 -2.28 15.01
CA ALA A 105 3.31 -3.25 15.45
C ALA A 105 3.95 -4.56 15.94
N VAL A 106 4.99 -5.04 15.24
CA VAL A 106 5.75 -6.24 15.65
C VAL A 106 6.52 -5.99 16.94
N CYS A 107 7.18 -4.83 17.08
CA CYS A 107 7.87 -4.46 18.31
C CYS A 107 6.89 -4.34 19.49
N ALA A 108 5.79 -3.61 19.35
CA ALA A 108 4.79 -3.47 20.42
C ALA A 108 4.34 -4.85 20.94
N LYS A 109 4.02 -5.77 20.02
CA LYS A 109 3.66 -7.13 20.35
C LYS A 109 4.79 -7.92 21.03
N PHE A 110 6.03 -7.78 20.56
CA PHE A 110 7.18 -8.44 21.17
C PHE A 110 7.40 -8.03 22.62
N TRP A 111 7.22 -6.75 22.96
CA TRP A 111 7.33 -6.26 24.34
C TRP A 111 6.25 -6.85 25.25
N GLU A 112 5.01 -6.94 24.76
CA GLU A 112 3.90 -7.60 25.47
C GLU A 112 4.21 -9.08 25.72
N ASP A 113 4.61 -9.80 24.68
CA ASP A 113 4.88 -11.25 24.72
C ASP A 113 6.10 -11.58 25.62
N SER A 114 7.11 -10.71 25.62
CA SER A 114 8.38 -10.92 26.35
C SER A 114 8.34 -10.44 27.81
N ARG A 115 7.25 -9.80 28.26
CA ARG A 115 7.10 -9.21 29.60
C ARG A 115 8.27 -8.30 29.99
N LEU A 116 8.80 -7.58 29.00
CA LEU A 116 9.86 -6.60 29.23
C LEU A 116 9.24 -5.32 29.78
N ASP A 117 10.05 -4.54 30.49
CA ASP A 117 9.64 -3.21 30.91
C ASP A 117 9.25 -2.38 29.68
N LEU A 118 8.07 -1.76 29.77
CA LEU A 118 7.56 -0.93 28.70
C LEU A 118 8.49 0.27 28.46
N PRO A 119 8.59 0.78 27.22
CA PRO A 119 9.26 2.03 26.94
C PRO A 119 8.74 3.17 27.84
N VAL A 120 9.49 4.26 27.97
CA VAL A 120 9.05 5.39 28.81
C VAL A 120 7.71 5.96 28.33
N LEU A 121 6.80 6.18 29.28
CA LEU A 121 5.52 6.86 29.05
C LEU A 121 5.76 8.35 28.83
N LEU A 122 5.37 8.86 27.65
CA LEU A 122 5.49 10.29 27.33
C LEU A 122 4.13 11.00 27.49
N ALA A 123 3.66 11.07 28.74
CA ALA A 123 2.41 11.73 29.08
C ALA A 123 2.49 13.26 28.88
N ASN A 124 1.43 13.86 28.33
CA ASN A 124 1.27 15.31 28.38
C ASN A 124 1.09 15.79 29.84
N LYS A 125 1.23 17.09 30.09
CA LYS A 125 1.23 17.65 31.45
C LYS A 125 -0.03 17.29 32.24
N ASP A 126 -1.20 17.33 31.60
CA ASP A 126 -2.50 17.09 32.23
C ASP A 126 -2.71 15.61 32.55
N ASN A 127 -2.36 14.72 31.61
CA ASN A 127 -2.39 13.28 31.81
C ASN A 127 -1.38 12.87 32.89
N ASN A 128 -0.17 13.45 32.87
CA ASN A 128 0.85 13.16 33.88
C ASN A 128 0.40 13.61 35.27
N ALA A 129 -0.25 14.76 35.40
CA ALA A 129 -0.82 15.23 36.67
C ALA A 129 -1.91 14.28 37.17
N THR A 130 -2.78 13.81 36.27
CA THR A 130 -3.86 12.85 36.60
C THR A 130 -3.31 11.50 37.05
N ILE A 131 -2.31 10.96 36.34
CA ILE A 131 -1.63 9.70 36.68
C ILE A 131 -0.90 9.83 38.02
N THR A 132 -0.17 10.94 38.22
CA THR A 132 0.55 11.21 39.49
C THR A 132 -0.42 11.32 40.66
N LEU A 133 -1.55 12.00 40.48
CA LEU A 133 -2.57 12.15 41.50
C LEU A 133 -3.20 10.80 41.88
N ALA A 134 -3.51 9.95 40.90
CA ALA A 134 -4.01 8.60 41.15
C ALA A 134 -2.99 7.74 41.92
N ALA A 135 -1.71 7.81 41.55
CA ALA A 135 -0.64 7.10 42.26
C ALA A 135 -0.47 7.57 43.71
N LEU A 136 -0.56 8.88 43.97
CA LEU A 136 -0.44 9.45 45.32
C LEU A 136 -1.66 9.21 46.19
N SER A 137 -2.85 9.18 45.60
CA SER A 137 -4.11 8.96 46.33
C SER A 137 -4.42 7.48 46.58
N GLY A 138 -3.69 6.55 45.94
CA GLY A 138 -3.91 5.12 46.06
C GLY A 138 -5.26 4.65 45.50
N LEU A 139 -5.99 5.54 44.82
CA LEU A 139 -7.29 5.28 44.21
C LEU A 139 -7.10 5.13 42.70
N THR A 140 -7.65 4.07 42.15
CA THR A 140 -7.82 3.91 40.71
C THR A 140 -8.87 4.91 40.22
N LEU A 141 -8.42 6.06 39.73
CA LEU A 141 -9.28 6.98 38.98
C LEU A 141 -9.50 6.41 37.57
N GLU A 142 -10.76 6.28 37.17
CA GLU A 142 -11.14 5.92 35.79
C GLU A 142 -10.49 6.88 34.77
N ALA A 143 -10.33 8.15 35.15
CA ALA A 143 -9.61 9.16 34.36
C ALA A 143 -8.12 8.85 34.19
N ALA A 144 -7.46 8.23 35.18
CA ALA A 144 -6.07 7.84 35.08
C ALA A 144 -5.89 6.59 34.20
N ASP A 145 -6.81 5.62 34.28
CA ASP A 145 -6.80 4.45 33.41
C ASP A 145 -7.09 4.82 31.94
N GLN A 146 -8.04 5.73 31.71
CA GLN A 146 -8.27 6.32 30.38
C GLN A 146 -7.05 7.11 29.89
N ALA A 147 -6.40 7.87 30.76
CA ALA A 147 -5.18 8.58 30.40
C ALA A 147 -4.07 7.61 29.99
N VAL A 148 -3.82 6.54 30.73
CA VAL A 148 -2.81 5.52 30.38
C VAL A 148 -3.14 4.83 29.04
N LYS A 149 -4.41 4.50 28.80
CA LYS A 149 -4.86 3.88 27.53
C LYS A 149 -4.76 4.79 26.32
N ALA A 150 -4.94 6.10 26.51
CA ALA A 150 -4.85 7.10 25.44
C ALA A 150 -3.40 7.52 25.12
N LEU A 151 -2.41 7.05 25.88
CA LEU A 151 -1.03 7.44 25.73
C LEU A 151 -0.25 6.49 24.83
N GLU A 152 0.59 7.10 24.00
CA GLU A 152 1.58 6.41 23.18
C GLU A 152 2.95 6.44 23.88
N TRP A 153 3.75 5.43 23.61
CA TRP A 153 4.97 5.14 24.37
C TRP A 153 6.23 5.28 23.51
N GLY A 154 7.33 5.67 24.16
CA GLY A 154 8.67 5.60 23.56
C GLY A 154 8.85 6.37 22.25
N ALA A 155 9.54 5.74 21.30
CA ALA A 155 10.02 6.40 20.09
C ALA A 155 8.91 6.99 19.21
N VAL A 156 7.73 6.35 19.14
CA VAL A 156 6.61 6.81 18.31
C VAL A 156 6.07 8.15 18.81
N LYS A 157 5.83 8.24 20.12
CA LYS A 157 5.35 9.49 20.70
C LYS A 157 6.42 10.58 20.59
N LEU A 158 7.69 10.22 20.76
CA LEU A 158 8.80 11.14 20.56
C LEU A 158 8.85 11.68 19.12
N THR A 159 8.76 10.83 18.10
CA THR A 159 8.75 11.28 16.69
C THR A 159 7.49 12.07 16.36
N GLN A 160 6.33 11.73 16.90
CA GLN A 160 5.10 12.52 16.72
C GLN A 160 5.24 13.93 17.31
N LEU A 161 5.77 14.03 18.53
CA LEU A 161 6.04 15.32 19.19
C LEU A 161 7.11 16.11 18.45
N THR A 162 8.15 15.44 17.98
CA THR A 162 9.24 16.04 17.21
C THR A 162 8.74 16.56 15.86
N GLY A 163 7.89 15.78 15.17
CA GLY A 163 7.22 16.19 13.94
C GLY A 163 6.34 17.40 14.15
N SER A 164 5.59 17.44 15.26
CA SER A 164 4.77 18.59 15.66
C SER A 164 5.60 19.81 16.05
N LEU A 165 6.76 19.61 16.69
CA LEU A 165 7.69 20.68 17.06
C LEU A 165 8.33 21.32 15.83
N PHE A 166 8.68 20.50 14.84
CA PHE A 166 9.22 20.97 13.56
C PHE A 166 8.14 21.33 12.53
N HIS A 167 6.86 21.18 12.87
CA HIS A 167 5.76 21.59 12.02
C HIS A 167 5.68 23.12 12.00
N HIS A 168 6.09 23.70 10.88
CA HIS A 168 6.07 25.14 10.71
C HIS A 168 4.63 25.61 10.46
N LYS A 169 4.20 26.71 11.11
CA LYS A 169 2.82 27.23 10.98
C LYS A 169 2.45 27.70 9.57
N ASP A 170 3.48 28.07 8.79
CA ASP A 170 3.39 28.42 7.38
C ASP A 170 3.85 27.18 6.60
N ASP A 171 2.89 26.51 5.97
CA ASP A 171 3.05 25.27 5.20
C ASP A 171 4.12 25.42 4.10
N LYS A 172 4.18 26.60 3.46
CA LYS A 172 5.17 26.93 2.41
C LYS A 172 6.61 27.04 2.90
N LYS A 173 6.83 27.15 4.21
CA LYS A 173 8.16 27.26 4.83
C LYS A 173 8.55 25.99 5.59
N GLY A 174 7.64 25.03 5.72
CA GLY A 174 7.93 23.74 6.33
C GLY A 174 8.80 22.89 5.41
N TYR A 175 9.86 22.29 5.95
CA TYR A 175 10.64 21.26 5.25
C TYR A 175 9.80 20.01 4.89
N GLN A 176 8.65 19.85 5.55
CA GLN A 176 7.72 18.73 5.39
C GLN A 176 6.89 18.80 4.10
N ASP A 177 6.75 19.98 3.47
CA ASP A 177 5.88 20.23 2.31
C ASP A 177 6.66 20.54 1.01
N GLN A 178 7.99 20.41 1.04
CA GLN A 178 8.84 20.71 -0.14
C GLN A 178 8.78 19.64 -1.24
N HIS A 179 8.05 18.55 -1.03
CA HIS A 179 7.91 17.44 -1.97
C HIS A 179 6.49 17.36 -2.54
N HIS A 180 6.08 18.38 -3.28
CA HIS A 180 4.95 18.24 -4.20
C HIS A 180 5.40 17.38 -5.39
N ASP A 181 4.97 16.13 -5.42
CA ASP A 181 5.16 15.26 -6.57
C ASP A 181 4.09 15.60 -7.62
N TYR A 182 4.46 16.37 -8.65
CA TYR A 182 3.59 16.72 -9.76
C TYR A 182 3.40 15.56 -10.76
N SER A 183 3.87 14.35 -10.43
CA SER A 183 3.68 13.17 -11.29
C SER A 183 2.30 12.52 -11.14
N MET A 184 1.24 13.31 -11.29
CA MET A 184 -0.02 12.78 -11.82
C MET A 184 0.06 12.87 -13.35
N PHE A 185 0.23 11.71 -13.99
CA PHE A 185 -0.14 11.54 -15.39
C PHE A 185 -1.67 11.66 -15.51
N ASP A 186 -2.17 12.90 -15.45
CA ASP A 186 -3.49 13.21 -15.99
C ASP A 186 -3.32 13.32 -17.50
N GLY A 187 -3.78 12.28 -18.19
CA GLY A 187 -3.82 12.18 -19.65
C GLY A 187 -4.89 13.10 -20.26
N GLN A 188 -4.86 14.39 -19.94
CA GLN A 188 -5.72 15.38 -20.58
C GLN A 188 -5.04 16.75 -20.62
N GLU A 189 -5.00 17.30 -21.83
CA GLU A 189 -4.62 18.66 -22.21
C GLU A 189 -3.13 18.96 -22.29
N TRP A 190 -2.61 19.03 -23.52
CA TRP A 190 -2.00 20.24 -24.10
C TRP A 190 -2.02 20.09 -25.65
N LEU A 191 -3.17 20.39 -26.24
CA LEU A 191 -3.20 21.15 -27.49
C LEU A 191 -3.11 22.62 -27.08
N ASP A 192 -2.37 23.40 -27.86
CA ASP A 192 -2.05 24.83 -27.69
C ASP A 192 -0.75 25.10 -26.89
N ILE A 193 0.40 24.91 -27.55
CA ILE A 193 1.32 25.94 -28.10
C ILE A 193 2.19 25.27 -29.17
#